data_AF-A0A8S0VUR1-F1
#
_entry.id   AF-A0A8S0VUR1-F1
#
_cell.length_a   1.000
_cell.length_b   1.000
_cell.length_c   1.000
_cell.angle_alpha   90.00
_cell.angle_beta   90.00
_cell.angle_gamma   90.00
#
_symmetry.space_group_name_H-M   'P 1'
#
loop_
_entity.id
_entity.type
_entity.pdbx_description
1 polymer ?
#
loop_
_entity_poly.entity_id
_entity_poly.type
_entity_poly.pdbx_seq_one_letter_code
_entity_poly.pdbx_strand_id
1 'polypeptide(L)'
;MADITINSVDSFPLAAFESCSSLKRLAIEDIATVDLQSTFEHTSTKPQLEHLSIRRFSLAFSQILDWLLRNDSPDITQLRSVDFQTMNSEDVNRLPLLLQQCSNSLTDLVIDPGNAYHTLFNLIDGTIASSPEMCHLSLSNLHRLNSLTIRTRIWLSQEFWVSSTGEETIEARNLLSPLQWIANIVQTLPEYSPLHHLALRIHFRGDQAALSRVDWNTLVQAVTSDRLKGLKSVELWVPHHDDRERKSGVIRVLEILQHDRHLSRLIEKGLLVIKEECDMTRRFAKASL
;
A
#
# COMPACT_ATOMS: atom_id res chain seq x y z
N MET A 1 -3.11 19.22 21.57
CA MET A 1 -3.13 18.21 20.50
C MET A 1 -1.68 17.87 20.22
N ALA A 2 -1.28 16.63 20.48
CA ALA A 2 0.08 16.19 20.22
C ALA A 2 0.10 15.36 18.93
N ASP A 3 1.00 15.75 18.02
CA ASP A 3 1.31 15.07 16.77
C ASP A 3 2.77 14.63 16.86
N ILE A 4 3.02 13.33 16.81
CA ILE A 4 4.35 12.76 17.02
C ILE A 4 4.78 11.97 15.79
N THR A 5 5.98 12.27 15.31
CA THR A 5 6.66 11.51 14.25
C THR A 5 7.98 10.99 14.79
N ILE A 6 8.16 9.68 14.73
CA ILE A 6 9.40 8.99 15.08
C ILE A 6 10.01 8.52 13.76
N ASN A 7 11.28 8.85 13.53
CA ASN A 7 11.94 8.53 12.27
C ASN A 7 13.41 8.15 12.49
N SER A 8 13.86 7.10 11.83
CA SER A 8 15.27 6.66 11.77
C SER A 8 15.86 6.42 13.16
N VAL A 9 15.19 5.59 13.97
CA VAL A 9 15.61 5.21 15.33
C VAL A 9 15.76 3.69 15.42
N ASP A 10 16.87 3.21 15.99
CA ASP A 10 17.11 1.77 16.12
C ASP A 10 16.10 1.07 17.05
N SER A 11 15.79 1.71 18.18
CA SER A 11 14.81 1.23 19.16
C SER A 11 14.04 2.38 19.80
N PHE A 12 12.73 2.21 19.98
CA PHE A 12 11.88 3.19 20.64
C PHE A 12 10.94 2.55 21.67
N PRO A 13 10.82 3.12 22.89
CA PRO A 13 9.90 2.63 23.92
C PRO A 13 8.47 3.12 23.66
N LEU A 14 7.66 2.34 22.97
CA LEU A 14 6.28 2.73 22.61
C LEU A 14 5.38 2.92 23.84
N ALA A 15 5.71 2.26 24.95
CA ALA A 15 5.02 2.43 26.23
C ALA A 15 5.02 3.89 26.73
N ALA A 16 5.95 4.73 26.28
CA ALA A 16 5.97 6.16 26.59
C ALA A 16 4.70 6.91 26.14
N PHE A 17 3.95 6.36 25.17
CA PHE A 17 2.71 6.98 24.69
C PHE A 17 1.46 6.58 25.48
N GLU A 18 1.51 5.54 26.30
CA GLU A 18 0.34 5.01 27.03
C GLU A 18 -0.29 6.06 27.97
N SER A 19 0.50 7.01 28.44
CA SER A 19 0.06 8.09 29.32
C SER A 19 -0.13 9.44 28.62
N CYS A 20 0.01 9.49 27.29
CA CYS A 20 -0.09 10.73 26.51
C CYS A 20 -1.53 11.00 26.04
N SER A 21 -2.42 11.39 26.95
CA SER A 21 -3.86 11.60 26.66
C SER A 21 -4.16 12.62 25.55
N SER A 22 -3.20 13.50 25.24
CA SER A 22 -3.33 14.51 24.17
C SER A 22 -2.89 14.03 22.78
N LEU A 23 -2.32 12.83 22.67
CA LEU A 23 -1.84 12.23 21.42
C LEU A 23 -3.01 11.88 20.51
N LYS A 24 -3.01 12.49 19.32
CA LYS A 24 -4.01 12.25 18.28
C LYS A 24 -3.42 11.67 17.01
N ARG A 25 -2.14 11.96 16.73
CA ARG A 25 -1.44 11.49 15.54
C ARG A 25 -0.11 10.86 15.90
N LEU A 26 0.09 9.64 15.39
CA LEU A 26 1.34 8.91 15.55
C LEU A 26 1.84 8.45 14.19
N ALA A 27 3.03 8.89 13.82
CA ALA A 27 3.76 8.41 12.66
C ALA A 27 5.05 7.73 13.11
N ILE A 28 5.25 6.50 12.69
CA ILE A 28 6.41 5.67 12.95
C ILE A 28 7.03 5.32 11.60
N GLU A 29 8.22 5.85 11.33
CA GLU A 29 8.98 5.57 10.11
C GLU A 29 10.37 5.06 10.47
N ASP A 30 10.89 4.09 9.71
CA ASP A 30 12.32 3.72 9.76
C ASP A 30 12.81 3.33 11.16
N ILE A 31 12.02 2.47 11.84
CA ILE A 31 12.38 1.88 13.14
C ILE A 31 12.74 0.41 12.97
N ALA A 32 13.88 0.01 13.55
CA ALA A 32 14.34 -1.37 13.49
C ALA A 32 13.63 -2.28 14.51
N THR A 33 13.53 -1.83 15.77
CA THR A 33 12.93 -2.59 16.89
C THR A 33 12.12 -1.68 17.81
N VAL A 34 11.20 -2.24 18.59
CA VAL A 34 10.47 -1.48 19.62
C VAL A 34 10.60 -2.13 20.98
N ASP A 35 10.71 -1.30 22.01
CA ASP A 35 10.65 -1.74 23.39
C ASP A 35 9.23 -1.57 23.92
N LEU A 36 8.67 -2.68 24.41
CA LEU A 36 7.31 -2.79 24.94
C LEU A 36 7.26 -2.84 26.46
N GLN A 37 8.41 -2.71 27.13
CA GLN A 37 8.47 -2.60 28.59
C GLN A 37 7.96 -1.23 29.04
N SER A 38 6.91 -1.23 29.84
CA SER A 38 6.38 -0.01 30.45
C SER A 38 7.09 0.24 31.78
N THR A 39 7.75 1.38 31.89
CA THR A 39 8.31 1.90 33.14
C THR A 39 7.49 3.05 33.72
N PHE A 40 6.37 3.40 33.07
CA PHE A 40 5.57 4.57 33.40
C PHE A 40 4.30 4.18 34.17
N GLU A 41 3.91 5.01 35.13
CA GLU A 41 2.66 4.84 35.84
C GLU A 41 1.48 5.00 34.86
N HIS A 42 0.58 4.00 34.85
CA HIS A 42 -0.59 4.02 33.99
C HIS A 42 -1.53 5.16 34.41
N THR A 43 -1.77 6.10 33.50
CA THR A 43 -2.84 7.09 33.66
C THR A 43 -4.20 6.44 33.45
N SER A 44 -5.26 6.98 34.07
CA SER A 44 -6.63 6.46 33.89
C SER A 44 -7.23 6.73 32.51
N THR A 45 -6.60 7.60 31.70
CA THR A 45 -7.12 8.04 30.40
C THR A 45 -6.18 7.64 29.27
N LYS A 46 -6.62 6.67 28.46
CA LYS A 46 -5.87 6.24 27.26
C LYS A 46 -5.87 7.32 26.18
N PRO A 47 -4.76 7.48 25.43
CA PRO A 47 -4.76 8.29 24.23
C PRO A 47 -5.77 7.78 23.22
N GLN A 48 -6.44 8.67 22.50
CA GLN A 48 -7.39 8.31 21.44
C GLN A 48 -6.82 8.72 20.09
N LEU A 49 -6.23 7.76 19.38
CA LEU A 49 -5.60 8.01 18.10
C LEU A 49 -6.65 8.25 17.02
N GLU A 50 -6.41 9.29 16.21
CA GLU A 50 -7.21 9.63 15.03
C GLU A 50 -6.44 9.35 13.74
N HIS A 51 -5.11 9.42 13.79
CA HIS A 51 -4.24 9.12 12.65
C HIS A 51 -3.07 8.23 13.06
N LEU A 52 -2.82 7.19 12.26
CA LEU A 52 -1.72 6.26 12.45
C LEU A 52 -0.99 6.05 11.13
N SER A 53 0.32 6.25 11.12
CA SER A 53 1.18 5.92 9.99
C SER A 53 2.33 5.04 10.46
N ILE A 54 2.51 3.88 9.85
CA ILE A 54 3.63 2.97 10.12
C ILE A 54 4.29 2.64 8.78
N ARG A 55 5.56 3.02 8.60
CA ARG A 55 6.27 2.84 7.33
C ARG A 55 7.73 2.44 7.51
N ARG A 56 8.31 1.87 6.44
CA ARG A 56 9.75 1.51 6.35
C ARG A 56 10.30 0.79 7.58
N PHE A 57 9.57 -0.16 8.13
CA PHE A 57 10.02 -0.95 9.27
C PHE A 57 10.64 -2.25 8.76
N SER A 58 11.74 -2.71 9.35
CA SER A 58 12.35 -3.99 8.96
C SER A 58 11.76 -5.16 9.75
N LEU A 59 11.70 -5.02 11.09
CA LEU A 59 11.28 -6.08 12.02
C LEU A 59 10.22 -5.63 13.03
N ALA A 60 9.99 -4.31 13.17
CA ALA A 60 9.15 -3.76 14.22
C ALA A 60 7.64 -3.87 13.97
N PHE A 61 7.17 -4.20 12.76
CA PHE A 61 5.73 -4.13 12.45
C PHE A 61 4.86 -4.98 13.34
N SER A 62 5.20 -6.27 13.44
CA SER A 62 4.50 -7.23 14.27
C SER A 62 4.48 -6.75 15.72
N GLN A 63 5.60 -6.25 16.22
CA GLN A 63 5.70 -5.72 17.58
C GLN A 63 4.84 -4.47 17.80
N ILE A 64 4.76 -3.56 16.82
CA ILE A 64 3.89 -2.37 16.87
C ILE A 64 2.42 -2.79 16.83
N LEU A 65 2.05 -3.77 15.99
CA LEU A 65 0.69 -4.31 15.96
C LEU A 65 0.34 -5.01 17.27
N ASP A 66 1.24 -5.83 17.82
CA ASP A 66 1.08 -6.46 19.12
C ASP A 66 0.85 -5.42 20.21
N TRP A 67 1.63 -4.33 20.18
CA TRP A 67 1.43 -3.20 21.07
C TRP A 67 0.04 -2.58 20.92
N LEU A 68 -0.36 -2.17 19.71
CA LEU A 68 -1.66 -1.53 19.45
C LEU A 68 -2.88 -2.42 19.80
N LEU A 69 -2.70 -3.74 19.85
CA LEU A 69 -3.75 -4.68 20.21
C LEU A 69 -3.81 -4.98 21.72
N ARG A 70 -2.86 -4.49 22.52
CA ARG A 70 -2.89 -4.63 23.98
C ARG A 70 -3.91 -3.71 24.62
N ASN A 71 -4.39 -4.11 25.80
CA ASN A 71 -5.35 -3.34 26.58
C ASN A 71 -4.77 -2.03 27.14
N ASP A 72 -3.47 -1.92 27.37
CA ASP A 72 -2.81 -0.72 27.90
C ASP A 72 -2.36 0.26 26.81
N SER A 73 -2.52 -0.10 25.54
CA SER A 73 -2.15 0.71 24.40
C SER A 73 -3.14 1.86 24.11
N PRO A 74 -2.77 2.81 23.22
CA PRO A 74 -3.69 3.83 22.75
C PRO A 74 -4.97 3.24 22.16
N ASP A 75 -6.10 3.88 22.45
CA ASP A 75 -7.39 3.52 21.86
C ASP A 75 -7.39 3.89 20.37
N ILE A 76 -7.51 2.85 19.53
CA ILE A 76 -7.56 2.97 18.06
C ILE A 76 -8.97 2.92 17.49
N THR A 77 -10.02 2.81 18.32
CA THR A 77 -11.41 2.72 17.85
C THR A 77 -11.92 3.99 17.17
N GLN A 78 -11.18 5.10 17.31
CA GLN A 78 -11.45 6.40 16.71
C GLN A 78 -10.53 6.74 15.52
N LEU A 79 -9.71 5.80 15.05
CA LEU A 79 -8.84 6.04 13.91
C LEU A 79 -9.65 6.39 12.67
N ARG A 80 -9.37 7.56 12.10
CA ARG A 80 -9.97 8.06 10.86
C ARG A 80 -9.08 7.81 9.65
N SER A 81 -7.76 7.86 9.85
CA SER A 81 -6.79 7.70 8.79
C SER A 81 -5.67 6.75 9.20
N VAL A 82 -5.38 5.78 8.33
CA VAL A 82 -4.37 4.76 8.57
C VAL A 82 -3.49 4.62 7.33
N ASP A 83 -2.17 4.53 7.55
CA ASP A 83 -1.17 4.35 6.51
C ASP A 83 -0.18 3.25 6.91
N PHE A 84 -0.16 2.15 6.17
CA PHE A 84 0.72 1.00 6.44
C PHE A 84 1.59 0.66 5.24
N GLN A 85 2.84 0.30 5.51
CA GLN A 85 3.75 -0.29 4.51
C GLN A 85 4.33 -1.61 4.99
N THR A 86 3.67 -2.72 4.69
CA THR A 86 4.09 -4.06 5.12
C THR A 86 5.31 -4.58 4.35
N MET A 87 6.06 -5.50 4.96
CA MET A 87 7.27 -6.07 4.34
C MET A 87 7.03 -7.47 3.78
N ASN A 88 6.24 -8.28 4.49
CA ASN A 88 6.01 -9.68 4.16
C ASN A 88 4.51 -10.04 4.21
N SER A 89 4.17 -11.28 3.91
CA SER A 89 2.78 -11.74 3.89
C SER A 89 2.15 -11.89 5.27
N GLU A 90 2.96 -12.19 6.29
CA GLU A 90 2.52 -12.29 7.67
C GLU A 90 2.00 -10.94 8.19
N ASP A 91 2.73 -9.86 7.92
CA ASP A 91 2.35 -8.48 8.26
C ASP A 91 0.95 -8.14 7.73
N VAL A 92 0.69 -8.40 6.45
CA VAL A 92 -0.62 -8.10 5.83
C VAL A 92 -1.72 -8.98 6.41
N ASN A 93 -1.44 -10.24 6.72
CA ASN A 93 -2.40 -11.15 7.34
C ASN A 93 -2.83 -10.71 8.75
N ARG A 94 -2.05 -9.84 9.42
CA ARG A 94 -2.40 -9.26 10.72
C ARG A 94 -3.22 -7.98 10.62
N LEU A 95 -3.20 -7.27 9.49
CA LEU A 95 -3.95 -6.04 9.28
C LEU A 95 -5.47 -6.15 9.56
N PRO A 96 -6.17 -7.24 9.19
CA PRO A 96 -7.60 -7.37 9.46
C PRO A 96 -7.97 -7.20 10.94
N LEU A 97 -7.12 -7.65 11.85
CA LEU A 97 -7.37 -7.54 13.31
C LEU A 97 -7.41 -6.08 13.74
N LEU A 98 -6.46 -5.27 13.26
CA LEU A 98 -6.41 -3.84 13.55
C LEU A 98 -7.56 -3.10 12.86
N LEU A 99 -7.79 -3.37 11.58
CA LEU A 99 -8.86 -2.74 10.80
C LEU A 99 -10.26 -3.04 11.37
N GLN A 100 -10.45 -4.21 11.99
CA GLN A 100 -11.69 -4.55 12.67
C GLN A 100 -11.97 -3.59 13.84
N GLN A 101 -10.95 -3.21 14.63
CA GLN A 101 -11.12 -2.32 15.78
C GLN A 101 -11.50 -0.89 15.39
N CYS A 102 -11.01 -0.38 14.26
CA CYS A 102 -11.32 0.96 13.74
C CYS A 102 -12.35 0.99 12.60
N SER A 103 -13.01 -0.14 12.32
CA SER A 103 -13.95 -0.30 11.20
C SER A 103 -15.08 0.74 11.16
N ASN A 104 -15.53 1.18 12.33
CA ASN A 104 -16.61 2.16 12.49
C ASN A 104 -16.16 3.62 12.36
N SER A 105 -14.86 3.92 12.34
CA SER A 105 -14.34 5.29 12.29
C SER A 105 -13.49 5.58 11.06
N LEU A 106 -12.91 4.54 10.44
CA LEU A 106 -11.93 4.67 9.37
C LEU A 106 -12.55 5.25 8.09
N THR A 107 -12.02 6.38 7.65
CA THR A 107 -12.42 7.08 6.40
C THR A 107 -11.35 7.02 5.32
N ASP A 108 -10.08 6.93 5.71
CA ASP A 108 -8.94 6.99 4.80
C ASP A 108 -7.97 5.85 5.10
N LEU A 109 -7.74 4.98 4.12
CA LEU A 109 -6.83 3.85 4.25
C LEU A 109 -5.75 3.92 3.17
N VAL A 110 -4.49 3.83 3.59
CA VAL A 110 -3.36 3.66 2.70
C VAL A 110 -2.61 2.37 3.00
N ILE A 111 -2.42 1.54 1.98
CA ILE A 111 -1.73 0.26 2.10
C ILE A 111 -0.62 0.18 1.05
N ASP A 112 0.58 -0.15 1.48
CA ASP A 112 1.64 -0.69 0.65
C ASP A 112 1.88 -2.13 1.09
N PRO A 113 1.50 -3.14 0.28
CA PRO A 113 1.55 -4.54 0.68
C PRO A 113 2.98 -5.13 0.58
N GLY A 114 3.97 -4.34 0.14
CA GLY A 114 5.31 -4.83 -0.12
C GLY A 114 5.37 -5.80 -1.30
N ASN A 115 6.43 -6.60 -1.37
CA ASN A 115 6.70 -7.42 -2.56
C ASN A 115 5.99 -8.79 -2.56
N ALA A 116 5.41 -9.21 -1.43
CA ALA A 116 4.84 -10.55 -1.25
C ALA A 116 3.60 -10.84 -2.13
N TYR A 117 2.98 -9.81 -2.73
CA TYR A 117 1.67 -9.91 -3.39
C TYR A 117 1.70 -9.71 -4.91
N HIS A 118 2.88 -9.83 -5.51
CA HIS A 118 3.01 -9.75 -6.94
C HIS A 118 2.73 -11.12 -7.56
N THR A 119 1.81 -11.15 -8.52
CA THR A 119 1.67 -12.27 -9.45
C THR A 119 2.85 -12.26 -10.41
N LEU A 120 3.47 -13.42 -10.61
CA LEU A 120 4.62 -13.59 -11.50
C LEU A 120 4.16 -14.09 -12.88
N PHE A 121 4.43 -13.29 -13.90
CA PHE A 121 4.12 -13.58 -15.29
C PHE A 121 5.42 -13.82 -16.06
N ASN A 122 5.61 -15.03 -16.58
CA ASN A 122 6.73 -15.31 -17.46
C ASN A 122 6.41 -14.76 -18.86
N LEU A 123 7.20 -13.77 -19.28
CA LEU A 123 7.03 -13.08 -20.56
C LEU A 123 7.55 -13.89 -21.77
N ILE A 124 8.27 -14.99 -21.54
CA ILE A 124 8.85 -15.80 -22.62
C ILE A 124 7.83 -16.82 -23.13
N ASP A 125 7.21 -17.57 -22.22
CA ASP A 125 6.21 -18.60 -22.54
C ASP A 125 4.76 -18.11 -22.36
N GLY A 126 4.56 -16.93 -21.78
CA GLY A 126 3.24 -16.36 -21.51
C GLY A 126 2.51 -17.01 -20.34
N THR A 127 3.19 -17.80 -19.52
CA THR A 127 2.60 -18.51 -18.38
C THR A 127 2.58 -17.66 -17.11
N ILE A 128 1.62 -17.95 -16.23
CA ILE A 128 1.56 -17.37 -14.88
C ILE A 128 2.17 -18.41 -13.94
N ALA A 129 3.38 -18.18 -13.47
CA ALA A 129 4.13 -19.24 -12.76
C ALA A 129 3.79 -19.33 -11.26
N SER A 130 3.15 -18.30 -10.68
CA SER A 130 2.70 -18.33 -9.30
C SER A 130 1.56 -17.33 -9.03
N SER A 131 0.45 -17.83 -8.50
CA SER A 131 -0.43 -17.00 -7.68
C SER A 131 0.15 -17.01 -6.28
N PRO A 132 0.52 -15.87 -5.67
CA PRO A 132 0.92 -15.86 -4.27
C PRO A 132 -0.18 -16.47 -3.41
N GLU A 133 0.21 -17.04 -2.26
CA GLU A 133 -0.72 -17.42 -1.20
C GLU A 133 -1.75 -16.29 -1.02
N MET A 134 -3.02 -16.59 -1.28
CA MET A 134 -4.07 -15.59 -1.31
C MET A 134 -4.21 -14.99 0.08
N CYS A 135 -3.63 -13.81 0.30
CA CYS A 135 -3.86 -13.07 1.53
C CYS A 135 -5.34 -12.73 1.68
N HIS A 136 -5.82 -12.89 2.90
CA HIS A 136 -7.22 -12.69 3.28
C HIS A 136 -7.51 -11.27 3.77
N LEU A 137 -6.85 -10.25 3.20
CA LEU A 137 -7.19 -8.87 3.53
C LEU A 137 -8.57 -8.54 2.93
N SER A 138 -9.58 -8.48 3.80
CA SER A 138 -10.95 -8.06 3.45
C SER A 138 -11.24 -6.67 3.98
N LEU A 139 -11.82 -5.82 3.13
CA LEU A 139 -12.31 -4.49 3.48
C LEU A 139 -13.82 -4.46 3.73
N SER A 140 -14.46 -5.64 3.85
CA SER A 140 -15.93 -5.78 3.94
C SER A 140 -16.57 -5.09 5.14
N ASN A 141 -15.80 -4.85 6.21
CA ASN A 141 -16.30 -4.24 7.44
C ASN A 141 -16.12 -2.71 7.47
N LEU A 142 -15.43 -2.13 6.47
CA LEU A 142 -15.08 -0.71 6.45
C LEU A 142 -16.19 0.14 5.84
N HIS A 143 -17.34 0.21 6.52
CA HIS A 143 -18.55 0.87 6.02
C HIS A 143 -18.47 2.41 5.96
N ARG A 144 -17.37 3.03 6.42
CA ARG A 144 -17.13 4.48 6.35
C ARG A 144 -15.94 4.87 5.47
N LEU A 145 -15.33 3.89 4.79
CA LEU A 145 -14.13 4.12 3.99
C LEU A 145 -14.45 4.93 2.73
N ASN A 146 -14.01 6.19 2.70
CA ASN A 146 -14.25 7.13 1.61
C ASN A 146 -13.08 7.18 0.62
N SER A 147 -11.86 6.92 1.11
CA SER A 147 -10.62 6.99 0.34
C SER A 147 -9.75 5.75 0.58
N LEU A 148 -9.31 5.12 -0.50
CA LEU A 148 -8.38 4.01 -0.50
C LEU A 148 -7.19 4.37 -1.37
N THR A 149 -5.99 4.35 -0.80
CA THR A 149 -4.74 4.46 -1.55
C THR A 149 -3.97 3.15 -1.47
N ILE A 150 -3.56 2.62 -2.60
CA ILE A 150 -2.67 1.46 -2.67
C ILE A 150 -1.36 1.91 -3.30
N ARG A 151 -0.26 1.74 -2.57
CA ARG A 151 1.09 1.95 -3.09
C ARG A 151 1.70 0.61 -3.43
N THR A 152 2.32 0.49 -4.58
CA THR A 152 2.86 -0.79 -5.02
C THR A 152 3.84 -0.59 -6.17
N ARG A 153 4.37 -1.68 -6.73
CA ARG A 153 5.33 -1.64 -7.84
C ARG A 153 4.93 -2.64 -8.92
N ILE A 154 5.22 -2.32 -10.16
CA ILE A 154 5.20 -3.28 -11.27
C ILE A 154 6.62 -3.30 -11.81
N TRP A 155 7.26 -4.46 -11.84
CA TRP A 155 8.62 -4.54 -12.36
C TRP A 155 8.92 -5.79 -13.16
N LEU A 156 9.89 -5.64 -14.06
CA LEU A 156 10.50 -6.72 -14.79
C LEU A 156 11.69 -7.24 -13.98
N SER A 157 11.62 -8.50 -13.57
CA SER A 157 12.77 -9.27 -13.09
C SER A 157 13.35 -10.05 -14.27
N GLN A 158 14.67 -10.02 -14.40
CA GLN A 158 15.41 -10.90 -15.29
C GLN A 158 16.18 -11.86 -14.40
N GLU A 159 15.76 -13.11 -14.41
CA GLU A 159 16.42 -14.17 -13.65
C GLU A 159 17.18 -15.05 -14.62
N PHE A 160 18.40 -15.40 -14.25
CA PHE A 160 19.28 -16.25 -15.03
C PHE A 160 19.66 -17.43 -14.17
N TRP A 161 19.29 -18.63 -14.62
CA TRP A 161 19.61 -19.86 -13.92
C TRP A 161 20.37 -20.78 -14.88
N VAL A 162 21.47 -21.34 -14.39
CA VAL A 162 22.18 -22.42 -15.07
C VAL A 162 21.65 -23.72 -14.47
N SER A 163 21.18 -24.64 -15.31
CA SER A 163 20.74 -25.96 -14.84
C SER A 163 21.88 -26.67 -14.11
N SER A 164 21.54 -27.66 -13.28
CA SER A 164 22.54 -28.47 -12.57
C SER A 164 23.50 -29.23 -13.48
N THR A 165 23.19 -29.36 -14.78
CA THR A 165 24.08 -29.99 -15.78
C THR A 165 25.06 -29.00 -16.40
N GLY A 166 24.89 -27.68 -16.19
CA GLY A 166 25.74 -26.65 -16.81
C GLY A 166 25.48 -26.42 -18.30
N GLU A 167 24.61 -27.22 -18.92
CA GLU A 167 24.35 -27.22 -20.37
C GLU A 167 23.19 -26.30 -20.78
N GLU A 168 22.26 -26.03 -19.86
CA GLU A 168 21.10 -25.19 -20.13
C GLU A 168 21.16 -23.91 -19.32
N THR A 169 21.01 -22.79 -20.01
CA THR A 169 20.82 -21.48 -19.40
C THR A 169 19.39 -21.06 -19.67
N ILE A 170 18.64 -20.82 -18.60
CA ILE A 170 17.26 -20.33 -18.69
C ILE A 170 17.29 -18.87 -18.24
N GLU A 171 17.18 -17.97 -19.22
CA GLU A 171 16.78 -16.58 -18.93
C GLU A 171 15.26 -16.61 -18.74
N ALA A 172 14.78 -16.18 -17.57
CA ALA A 172 13.37 -15.94 -17.32
C ALA A 172 13.15 -14.43 -17.27
N ARG A 173 12.22 -13.94 -18.10
CA ARG A 173 11.77 -12.54 -18.05
C ARG A 173 10.44 -12.50 -17.34
N ASN A 174 10.47 -12.16 -16.06
CA ASN A 174 9.31 -12.24 -15.19
C ASN A 174 8.75 -10.85 -14.93
N LEU A 175 7.52 -10.59 -15.34
CA LEU A 175 6.77 -9.40 -14.95
C LEU A 175 6.05 -9.68 -13.64
N LEU A 176 6.32 -8.87 -12.63
CA LEU A 176 5.71 -8.93 -11.31
C LEU A 176 4.65 -7.84 -11.22
N SER A 177 3.38 -8.25 -11.02
CA SER A 177 2.23 -7.34 -11.02
C SER A 177 1.30 -7.56 -9.83
N PRO A 178 0.90 -6.50 -9.10
CA PRO A 178 0.02 -6.56 -7.94
C PRO A 178 -1.46 -6.45 -8.32
N LEU A 179 -1.79 -6.31 -9.61
CA LEU A 179 -3.14 -5.92 -10.07
C LEU A 179 -4.22 -6.93 -9.68
N GLN A 180 -3.90 -8.23 -9.68
CA GLN A 180 -4.85 -9.26 -9.26
C GLN A 180 -5.19 -9.12 -7.77
N TRP A 181 -4.18 -8.90 -6.93
CA TRP A 181 -4.37 -8.68 -5.50
C TRP A 181 -5.19 -7.41 -5.22
N ILE A 182 -4.91 -6.32 -5.94
CA ILE A 182 -5.68 -5.07 -5.85
C ILE A 182 -7.14 -5.32 -6.21
N ALA A 183 -7.39 -5.99 -7.33
CA ALA A 183 -8.75 -6.30 -7.77
C ALA A 183 -9.51 -7.14 -6.73
N ASN A 184 -8.86 -8.15 -6.14
CA ASN A 184 -9.46 -8.98 -5.10
C ASN A 184 -9.85 -8.15 -3.86
N ILE A 185 -8.96 -7.28 -3.39
CA ILE A 185 -9.24 -6.41 -2.23
C ILE A 185 -10.39 -5.45 -2.52
N VAL A 186 -10.38 -4.81 -3.68
CA VAL A 186 -11.44 -3.89 -4.09
C VAL A 186 -12.79 -4.62 -4.15
N GLN A 187 -12.81 -5.87 -4.60
CA GLN A 187 -14.03 -6.69 -4.63
C GLN A 187 -14.56 -7.07 -3.24
N THR A 188 -13.72 -7.05 -2.20
CA THR A 188 -14.15 -7.32 -0.81
C THR A 188 -14.88 -6.15 -0.15
N LEU A 189 -14.90 -4.96 -0.78
CA LEU A 189 -15.61 -3.81 -0.23
C LEU A 189 -17.11 -4.09 -0.04
N PRO A 190 -17.75 -3.39 0.91
CA PRO A 190 -19.19 -3.51 1.13
C PRO A 190 -19.99 -3.27 -0.16
N GLU A 191 -21.13 -3.94 -0.32
CA GLU A 191 -21.99 -3.81 -1.50
C GLU A 191 -22.44 -2.36 -1.77
N TYR A 192 -22.63 -1.60 -0.69
CA TYR A 192 -22.91 -0.16 -0.70
C TYR A 192 -21.70 0.61 -0.15
N SER A 193 -20.55 0.47 -0.82
CA SER A 193 -19.33 1.14 -0.39
C SER A 193 -19.46 2.66 -0.54
N PRO A 194 -19.13 3.45 0.50
CA PRO A 194 -19.04 4.92 0.39
C PRO A 194 -17.74 5.38 -0.29
N LEU A 195 -16.93 4.45 -0.81
CA LEU A 195 -15.66 4.77 -1.44
C LEU A 195 -15.87 5.71 -2.63
N HIS A 196 -15.35 6.93 -2.50
CA HIS A 196 -15.42 7.95 -3.53
C HIS A 196 -14.11 8.10 -4.29
N HIS A 197 -12.99 7.75 -3.66
CA HIS A 197 -11.65 7.94 -4.21
C HIS A 197 -10.81 6.66 -4.08
N LEU A 198 -10.22 6.24 -5.20
CA LEU A 198 -9.24 5.17 -5.26
C LEU A 198 -7.95 5.70 -5.89
N ALA A 199 -6.87 5.79 -5.12
CA ALA A 199 -5.55 6.10 -5.65
C ALA A 199 -4.68 4.85 -5.75
N LEU A 200 -4.14 4.61 -6.94
CA LEU A 200 -3.14 3.57 -7.22
C LEU A 200 -1.82 4.27 -7.49
N ARG A 201 -0.87 4.18 -6.56
CA ARG A 201 0.49 4.69 -6.73
C ARG A 201 1.39 3.54 -7.13
N ILE A 202 1.65 3.42 -8.42
CA ILE A 202 2.34 2.27 -9.00
C ILE A 202 3.71 2.70 -9.49
N HIS A 203 4.74 2.16 -8.86
CA HIS A 203 6.12 2.37 -9.30
C HIS A 203 6.46 1.37 -10.40
N PHE A 204 6.67 1.88 -11.61
CA PHE A 204 7.00 1.05 -12.75
C PHE A 204 8.52 0.92 -12.91
N ARG A 205 9.01 -0.31 -13.00
CA ARG A 205 10.42 -0.63 -13.28
C ARG A 205 10.49 -1.73 -14.34
N GLY A 206 10.39 -1.36 -15.60
CA GLY A 206 10.50 -2.28 -16.73
C GLY A 206 10.71 -1.51 -18.03
N ASP A 207 10.95 -2.23 -19.12
CA ASP A 207 10.97 -1.62 -20.44
C ASP A 207 9.54 -1.43 -21.00
N GLN A 208 9.44 -0.70 -22.10
CA GLN A 208 8.17 -0.41 -22.77
C GLN A 208 7.42 -1.70 -23.18
N ALA A 209 8.15 -2.74 -23.59
CA ALA A 209 7.55 -4.00 -24.01
C ALA A 209 6.88 -4.70 -22.83
N ALA A 210 7.53 -4.75 -21.66
CA ALA A 210 6.96 -5.32 -20.44
C ALA A 210 5.72 -4.55 -19.98
N LEU A 211 5.74 -3.22 -20.02
CA LEU A 211 4.59 -2.38 -19.65
C LEU A 211 3.38 -2.59 -20.56
N SER A 212 3.61 -2.72 -21.87
CA SER A 212 2.53 -2.99 -22.83
C SER A 212 1.86 -4.36 -22.65
N ARG A 213 2.47 -5.25 -21.87
CA ARG A 213 1.96 -6.59 -21.56
C ARG A 213 1.22 -6.66 -20.22
N VAL A 214 1.18 -5.58 -19.45
CA VAL A 214 0.41 -5.54 -18.19
C VAL A 214 -1.07 -5.69 -18.51
N ASP A 215 -1.72 -6.73 -17.99
CA ASP A 215 -3.16 -6.89 -18.15
C ASP A 215 -3.94 -6.07 -17.11
N TRP A 216 -4.49 -4.96 -17.56
CA TRP A 216 -5.32 -4.07 -16.74
C TRP A 216 -6.78 -4.52 -16.62
N ASN A 217 -7.21 -5.53 -17.38
CA ASN A 217 -8.62 -5.92 -17.45
C ASN A 217 -9.19 -6.30 -16.08
N THR A 218 -8.47 -7.08 -15.27
CA THR A 218 -8.94 -7.49 -13.94
C THR A 218 -9.20 -6.28 -13.04
N LEU A 219 -8.29 -5.30 -13.04
CA LEU A 219 -8.47 -4.06 -12.29
C LEU A 219 -9.67 -3.27 -12.81
N VAL A 220 -9.76 -3.09 -14.14
CA VAL A 220 -10.85 -2.36 -14.79
C VAL A 220 -12.21 -2.98 -14.45
N GLN A 221 -12.33 -4.31 -14.48
CA GLN A 221 -13.54 -5.03 -14.08
C GLN A 221 -13.88 -4.82 -12.61
N ALA A 222 -12.89 -4.85 -11.71
CA ALA A 222 -13.12 -4.61 -10.28
C ALA A 222 -13.63 -3.18 -10.02
N VAL A 223 -12.99 -2.17 -10.61
CA VAL A 223 -13.36 -0.75 -10.37
C VAL A 223 -14.64 -0.32 -11.07
N THR A 224 -15.06 -1.03 -12.13
CA THR A 224 -16.34 -0.77 -12.82
C THR A 224 -17.48 -1.65 -12.33
N SER A 225 -17.23 -2.48 -11.32
CA SER A 225 -18.26 -3.34 -10.74
C SER A 225 -19.39 -2.52 -10.09
N ASP A 226 -20.58 -3.09 -10.03
CA ASP A 226 -21.76 -2.44 -9.45
C ASP A 226 -21.56 -2.03 -7.97
N ARG A 227 -20.62 -2.67 -7.26
CA ARG A 227 -20.25 -2.36 -5.87
C ARG A 227 -19.62 -0.98 -5.71
N LEU A 228 -19.04 -0.44 -6.79
CA LEU A 228 -18.31 0.82 -6.81
C LEU A 228 -19.02 1.91 -7.61
N LYS A 229 -20.37 1.85 -7.71
CA LYS A 229 -21.16 2.91 -8.34
C LYS A 229 -20.94 4.30 -7.75
N GLY A 230 -20.54 4.38 -6.48
CA GLY A 230 -20.22 5.64 -5.78
C GLY A 230 -18.82 6.19 -6.05
N LEU A 231 -17.98 5.45 -6.78
CA LEU A 231 -16.60 5.84 -7.07
C LEU A 231 -16.58 7.01 -8.05
N LYS A 232 -15.96 8.12 -7.64
CA LYS A 232 -15.90 9.36 -8.42
C LYS A 232 -14.62 9.47 -9.22
N SER A 233 -13.52 8.95 -8.68
CA SER A 233 -12.22 9.04 -9.33
C SER A 233 -11.30 7.88 -8.96
N VAL A 234 -10.60 7.38 -9.96
CA VAL A 234 -9.42 6.52 -9.86
C VAL A 234 -8.22 7.35 -10.29
N GLU A 235 -7.20 7.41 -9.45
CA GLU A 235 -5.95 8.09 -9.79
C GLU A 235 -4.84 7.06 -9.95
N LEU A 236 -4.20 7.03 -11.12
CA LEU A 236 -3.00 6.24 -11.34
C LEU A 236 -1.79 7.14 -11.32
N TRP A 237 -0.99 7.04 -10.27
CA TRP A 237 0.23 7.83 -10.09
C TRP A 237 1.45 7.05 -10.55
N VAL A 238 2.21 7.67 -11.46
CA VAL A 238 3.51 7.19 -11.94
C VAL A 238 4.59 8.04 -11.26
N PRO A 239 5.49 7.46 -10.45
CA PRO A 239 6.50 8.22 -9.73
C PRO A 239 7.50 8.89 -10.66
N HIS A 240 7.85 10.14 -10.37
CA HIS A 240 8.95 10.83 -11.03
C HIS A 240 10.29 10.22 -10.59
N HIS A 241 11.18 9.96 -11.55
CA HIS A 241 12.57 9.64 -11.26
C HIS A 241 13.45 10.85 -11.59
N ASP A 242 14.21 11.33 -10.61
CA ASP A 242 15.05 12.54 -10.70
C ASP A 242 16.16 12.48 -11.77
N ASP A 243 16.43 11.29 -12.31
CA ASP A 243 17.50 11.11 -13.28
C ASP A 243 17.11 11.62 -14.67
N ARG A 244 17.93 12.49 -15.27
CA ARG A 244 17.60 13.18 -16.54
C ARG A 244 17.32 12.21 -17.69
N GLU A 245 17.98 11.05 -17.70
CA GLU A 245 17.72 9.99 -18.68
C GLU A 245 16.35 9.32 -18.48
N ARG A 246 15.85 9.28 -17.24
CA ARG A 246 14.57 8.65 -16.86
C ARG A 246 13.35 9.54 -17.06
N LYS A 247 13.50 10.86 -17.23
CA LYS A 247 12.37 11.74 -17.60
C LYS A 247 11.71 11.32 -18.91
N SER A 248 12.51 10.92 -19.90
CA SER A 248 12.00 10.33 -21.15
C SER A 248 11.23 9.03 -20.90
N GLY A 249 11.63 8.26 -19.89
CA GLY A 249 10.94 7.06 -19.44
C GLY A 249 9.56 7.35 -18.87
N VAL A 250 9.42 8.31 -17.95
CA VAL A 250 8.13 8.65 -17.33
C VAL A 250 7.11 9.09 -18.37
N ILE A 251 7.50 9.97 -19.31
CA ILE A 251 6.61 10.41 -20.41
C ILE A 251 6.14 9.20 -21.23
N ARG A 252 7.03 8.29 -21.60
CA ARG A 252 6.67 7.07 -22.32
C ARG A 252 5.74 6.16 -21.52
N VAL A 253 5.95 6.01 -20.21
CA VAL A 253 5.04 5.23 -19.35
C VAL A 253 3.65 5.85 -19.37
N LEU A 254 3.54 7.17 -19.21
CA LEU A 254 2.26 7.88 -19.27
C LEU A 254 1.58 7.69 -20.62
N GLU A 255 2.31 7.82 -21.73
CA GLU A 255 1.78 7.58 -23.07
C GLU A 255 1.26 6.15 -23.23
N ILE A 256 2.01 5.13 -22.79
CA ILE A 256 1.58 3.73 -22.87
C ILE A 256 0.29 3.51 -22.08
N LEU A 257 0.22 4.03 -20.85
CA LEU A 257 -0.95 3.87 -19.99
C LEU A 257 -2.18 4.61 -20.53
N GLN A 258 -2.00 5.78 -21.15
CA GLN A 258 -3.07 6.55 -21.78
C GLN A 258 -3.66 5.87 -23.01
N HIS A 259 -2.84 5.11 -23.76
CA HIS A 259 -3.26 4.39 -24.96
C HIS A 259 -3.62 2.92 -24.70
N ASP A 260 -3.53 2.44 -23.45
CA ASP A 260 -3.93 1.08 -23.11
C ASP A 260 -5.43 0.89 -23.36
N ARG A 261 -5.78 -0.20 -24.06
CA ARG A 261 -7.15 -0.49 -24.51
C ARG A 261 -8.18 -0.64 -23.38
N HIS A 262 -7.72 -1.00 -22.18
CA HIS A 262 -8.59 -1.23 -21.04
C HIS A 262 -8.68 0.04 -20.18
N LEU A 263 -7.55 0.72 -19.94
CA LEU A 263 -7.52 1.97 -19.18
C LEU A 263 -8.20 3.13 -19.93
N SER A 264 -8.10 3.19 -21.27
CA SER A 264 -8.75 4.20 -22.09
C SER A 264 -10.25 4.28 -21.85
N ARG A 265 -10.92 3.15 -21.62
CA ARG A 265 -12.34 3.08 -21.28
C ARG A 265 -12.68 3.80 -19.97
N LEU A 266 -11.78 3.78 -18.99
CA LEU A 266 -11.95 4.50 -17.73
C LEU A 266 -11.66 6.00 -17.90
N ILE A 267 -10.68 6.35 -18.74
CA ILE A 267 -10.33 7.73 -19.06
C ILE A 267 -11.48 8.42 -19.81
N GLU A 268 -12.04 7.76 -20.84
CA GLU A 268 -13.17 8.26 -21.63
C GLU A 268 -14.42 8.51 -20.77
N LYS A 269 -14.62 7.69 -19.73
CA LYS A 269 -15.69 7.88 -18.74
C LYS A 269 -15.41 8.98 -17.72
N GLY A 270 -14.23 9.60 -17.76
CA GLY A 270 -13.77 10.57 -16.76
C GLY A 270 -13.50 9.96 -15.38
N LEU A 271 -13.46 8.63 -15.28
CA LEU A 271 -13.25 7.93 -14.00
C LEU A 271 -11.76 7.83 -13.66
N LEU A 272 -10.89 7.61 -14.66
CA LEU A 272 -9.45 7.46 -14.45
C LEU A 272 -8.69 8.73 -14.82
N VAL A 273 -7.83 9.19 -13.91
CA VAL A 273 -6.84 10.23 -14.16
C VAL A 273 -5.44 9.65 -13.95
N ILE A 274 -4.60 9.71 -14.98
CA ILE A 274 -3.20 9.30 -14.90
C ILE A 274 -2.37 10.55 -14.57
N LYS A 275 -1.59 10.49 -13.50
CA LYS A 275 -0.80 11.60 -12.98
C LYS A 275 0.67 11.21 -12.84
N GLU A 276 1.53 12.19 -13.04
CA GLU A 276 2.92 12.11 -12.61
C GLU A 276 3.02 12.50 -11.13
N GLU A 277 3.67 11.67 -10.31
CA GLU A 277 3.97 12.05 -8.93
C GLU A 277 5.16 13.01 -8.94
N CYS A 278 4.88 14.31 -8.91
CA CYS A 278 5.91 15.29 -8.60
C CYS A 278 6.33 15.11 -7.14
N ASP A 279 7.64 15.06 -6.89
CA ASP A 279 8.29 14.82 -5.60
C ASP A 279 8.10 16.01 -4.61
N MET A 280 6.88 16.50 -4.45
CA MET A 280 6.51 17.58 -3.53
C MET A 280 6.36 17.07 -2.09
N THR A 281 6.28 15.76 -1.87
CA THR A 281 6.20 15.15 -0.54
C THR A 281 7.47 15.35 0.29
N ARG A 282 8.63 15.61 -0.35
CA ARG A 282 9.86 16.02 0.35
C ARG A 282 9.82 17.45 0.88
N ARG A 283 8.94 18.33 0.37
CA ARG A 283 8.87 19.73 0.82
C ARG A 283 8.04 19.92 2.09
N PHE A 284 7.03 19.09 2.34
CA PHE A 284 6.22 19.21 3.56
C PHE A 284 6.87 18.60 4.81
N ALA A 285 7.83 17.67 4.66
CA ALA A 285 8.64 17.19 5.79
C ALA A 285 9.69 18.22 6.28
N LYS A 286 9.90 19.33 5.55
CA LYS A 286 10.84 20.41 5.93
C LYS A 286 10.17 21.73 6.32
N ALA A 287 8.85 21.82 6.25
CA ALA A 287 8.10 23.06 6.52
C ALA A 287 7.44 23.09 7.92
N SER A 288 7.90 22.26 8.84
CA SER A 288 7.46 22.27 10.25
C SER A 288 8.68 22.14 11.16
N LEU A 289 9.48 23.20 11.19
CA LEU A 289 10.40 23.55 12.26
C LEU A 289 9.95 24.89 12.83
#